data_AF-A0A6B3FQT1-F1
#
_entry.id   AF-A0A6B3FQT1-F1
#
_cell.length_a   1.000
_cell.length_b   1.000
_cell.length_c   1.000
_cell.angle_alpha   90.00
_cell.angle_beta   90.00
_cell.angle_gamma   90.00
#
_symmetry.space_group_name_H-M   'P 1'
#
loop_
_entity.id
_entity.type
_entity.pdbx_description
1 polymer ?
#
loop_
_entity_poly.entity_id
_entity_poly.type
_entity_poly.pdbx_seq_one_letter_code
_entity_poly.pdbx_strand_id
1 'polypeptide(L)'
;AVYLVFTVLLGVSGAYTGQPLVLKRGTGEETRGACRSAVVFTVLAAAVFGALLAAVCALVPGDTARALLMLGLVLPVVLGQDAVRYAFSTLQQPHLALSSDLLRLGCVLGALSVQDYGASPARLIAVWGLSALPALL
;
A
#
# COMPACT_ATOMS: atom_id res chain seq x y z
N ALA A 1 1.98 -18.12 1.32
CA ALA A 1 1.33 -17.58 2.53
C ALA A 1 1.37 -16.06 2.58
N VAL A 2 2.55 -15.43 2.54
CA VAL A 2 2.71 -13.96 2.66
C VAL A 2 1.88 -13.16 1.63
N TYR A 3 1.94 -13.54 0.36
CA TYR A 3 1.13 -12.92 -0.69
C TYR A 3 -0.38 -13.06 -0.44
N LEU A 4 -0.83 -14.20 0.09
CA LEU A 4 -2.25 -14.44 0.41
C LEU A 4 -2.72 -13.51 1.54
N VAL A 5 -1.93 -13.35 2.60
CA VAL A 5 -2.19 -12.39 3.68
C VAL A 5 -2.30 -10.98 3.11
N PHE A 6 -1.35 -10.59 2.25
CA PHE A 6 -1.40 -9.30 1.58
C PHE A 6 -2.67 -9.13 0.73
N THR A 7 -3.03 -10.10 -0.12
CA THR A 7 -4.23 -10.03 -0.96
C THR A 7 -5.51 -9.93 -0.14
N VAL A 8 -5.61 -10.63 1.00
CA VAL A 8 -6.77 -10.52 1.90
C VAL A 8 -6.86 -9.12 2.49
N LEU A 9 -5.75 -8.58 2.99
CA LEU A 9 -5.71 -7.22 3.56
C LEU A 9 -6.05 -6.16 2.49
N LEU A 10 -5.54 -6.34 1.27
CA LEU A 10 -5.85 -5.50 0.12
C LEU A 10 -7.34 -5.56 -0.21
N GLY A 11 -7.93 -6.76 -0.27
CA GLY A 11 -9.36 -6.95 -0.54
C GLY A 11 -10.26 -6.32 0.51
N VAL A 12 -9.94 -6.49 1.80
CA VAL A 12 -10.68 -5.84 2.90
C VAL A 12 -10.57 -4.33 2.83
N SER A 13 -9.37 -3.81 2.59
CA SER A 13 -9.14 -2.35 2.48
C SER A 13 -9.88 -1.75 1.29
N GLY A 14 -9.87 -2.42 0.13
CA GLY A 14 -10.60 -2.01 -1.06
C GLY A 14 -12.12 -2.06 -0.88
N ALA A 15 -12.64 -3.06 -0.15
CA ALA A 15 -14.06 -3.15 0.17
C ALA A 15 -14.53 -1.99 1.07
N TYR A 16 -13.74 -1.64 2.09
CA TYR A 16 -14.09 -0.56 3.02
C TYR A 16 -13.92 0.85 2.44
N THR A 17 -12.92 1.05 1.58
CA THR A 17 -12.56 2.40 1.10
C THR A 17 -13.15 2.69 -0.28
N GLY A 18 -13.18 1.69 -1.17
CA GLY A 18 -13.63 1.85 -2.56
C GLY A 18 -15.15 1.95 -2.70
N GLN A 19 -15.92 1.14 -1.96
CA GLN A 19 -17.38 1.11 -2.13
C GLN A 19 -18.09 2.41 -1.74
N PRO A 20 -17.71 3.12 -0.65
CA PRO A 20 -18.30 4.42 -0.34
C PRO A 20 -17.90 5.53 -1.33
N LEU A 21 -16.69 5.46 -1.89
CA LEU A 21 -16.16 6.45 -2.85
C LEU A 21 -16.82 6.33 -4.23
N VAL A 22 -17.22 5.13 -4.65
CA VAL A 22 -17.94 4.91 -5.93
C VAL A 22 -19.35 5.51 -5.91
N LEU A 23 -19.98 5.62 -4.73
CA LEU A 23 -21.32 6.16 -4.56
C LEU A 23 -21.36 7.70 -4.50
N LYS A 24 -20.26 8.35 -4.12
CA LYS A 24 -20.11 9.82 -4.18
C LYS A 24 -19.42 10.25 -5.49
N ARG A 25 -20.16 10.27 -6.60
CA ARG A 25 -19.77 11.02 -7.81
C ARG A 25 -20.16 12.50 -7.63
N GLY A 26 -19.20 13.35 -7.28
CA GLY A 26 -19.44 14.80 -7.16
C GLY A 26 -18.17 15.61 -7.39
N THR A 27 -18.31 16.78 -8.02
CA THR A 27 -17.22 17.70 -8.41
C THR A 27 -16.83 18.71 -7.32
N GLY A 28 -17.32 18.54 -6.08
CA GLY A 28 -17.19 19.52 -5.00
C GLY A 28 -16.08 19.26 -3.97
N GLU A 29 -15.86 20.24 -3.08
CA GLU A 29 -14.97 20.14 -1.91
C GLU A 29 -15.29 18.95 -1.00
N GLU A 30 -16.57 18.55 -0.93
CA GLU A 30 -17.01 17.41 -0.13
C GLU A 30 -16.38 16.08 -0.59
N THR A 31 -16.25 15.89 -1.91
CA THR A 31 -15.57 14.71 -2.48
C THR A 31 -14.09 14.71 -2.15
N ARG A 32 -13.43 15.87 -2.21
CA ARG A 32 -12.01 16.01 -1.82
C ARG A 32 -11.81 15.71 -0.34
N GLY A 33 -12.72 16.18 0.52
CA GLY A 33 -12.74 15.87 1.95
C GLY A 33 -12.92 14.38 2.22
N ALA A 34 -13.87 13.73 1.53
CA ALA A 34 -14.11 12.30 1.65
C ALA A 34 -12.91 11.47 1.17
N CYS A 35 -12.30 11.81 0.04
CA CYS A 35 -11.07 11.18 -0.45
C CYS A 35 -9.93 11.30 0.57
N ARG A 36 -9.70 12.51 1.12
CA ARG A 36 -8.67 12.73 2.14
C ARG A 36 -8.93 11.88 3.38
N SER A 37 -10.17 11.86 3.87
CA SER A 37 -10.55 11.06 5.04
C SER A 37 -10.35 9.57 4.78
N ALA A 38 -10.71 9.07 3.59
CA ALA A 38 -10.54 7.68 3.21
C ALA A 38 -9.06 7.29 3.16
N VAL A 39 -8.21 8.12 2.54
CA VAL A 39 -6.76 7.88 2.46
C VAL A 39 -6.15 7.87 3.87
N VAL A 40 -6.43 8.88 4.69
CA VAL A 40 -5.90 8.96 6.07
C VAL A 40 -6.35 7.77 6.90
N PHE A 41 -7.64 7.41 6.84
CA PHE A 41 -8.16 6.25 7.54
C PHE A 41 -7.47 4.96 7.09
N THR A 42 -7.28 4.77 5.78
CA THR A 42 -6.60 3.59 5.23
C THR A 42 -5.18 3.49 5.73
N VAL A 43 -4.42 4.59 5.69
CA VAL A 43 -3.03 4.62 6.15
C VAL A 43 -2.94 4.34 7.65
N LEU A 44 -3.81 4.92 8.46
CA LEU A 44 -3.84 4.68 9.91
C LEU A 44 -4.23 3.24 10.24
N ALA A 45 -5.27 2.70 9.61
CA ALA A 45 -5.68 1.32 9.81
C ALA A 45 -4.57 0.36 9.38
N ALA A 46 -3.96 0.59 8.22
CA ALA A 46 -2.82 -0.18 7.73
C ALA A 46 -1.61 -0.09 8.68
N ALA A 47 -1.36 1.08 9.30
CA ALA A 47 -0.31 1.24 10.30
C ALA A 47 -0.58 0.44 11.56
N VAL A 48 -1.81 0.45 12.07
CA VAL A 48 -2.18 -0.32 13.27
C VAL A 48 -2.09 -1.83 13.00
N PHE A 49 -2.71 -2.32 11.92
CA PHE A 49 -2.69 -3.74 11.58
C PHE A 49 -1.28 -4.21 11.19
N GLY A 50 -0.54 -3.38 10.45
CA GLY A 50 0.84 -3.62 10.06
C GLY A 50 1.78 -3.69 11.27
N ALA A 51 1.64 -2.78 12.22
CA ALA A 51 2.41 -2.79 13.47
C ALA A 51 2.09 -4.01 14.33
N LEU A 52 0.81 -4.39 14.46
CA LEU A 52 0.40 -5.60 15.18
C LEU A 52 1.02 -6.85 14.55
N LEU A 53 0.93 -6.98 13.22
CA LEU A 53 1.53 -8.08 12.48
C LEU A 53 3.05 -8.12 12.68
N ALA A 54 3.73 -6.98 12.53
CA ALA A 54 5.17 -6.86 12.71
C ALA A 54 5.60 -7.23 14.14
N ALA A 55 4.86 -6.79 15.16
CA ALA A 55 5.13 -7.09 16.56
C ALA A 55 5.00 -8.60 16.86
N VAL A 56 3.94 -9.25 16.37
CA VAL A 56 3.77 -10.70 16.54
C VAL A 56 4.88 -11.47 15.81
N CYS A 57 5.19 -11.10 14.58
CA CYS A 57 6.21 -11.77 13.79
C CYS A 57 7.65 -11.52 14.30
N ALA A 58 7.90 -10.45 15.05
CA ALA A 58 9.19 -10.20 15.69
C ALA A 58 9.51 -11.22 16.79
N LEU A 59 8.48 -11.84 17.38
CA LEU A 59 8.63 -12.84 18.43
C LEU A 59 8.77 -14.27 17.90
N VAL A 60 8.57 -14.48 16.59
CA VAL A 60 8.56 -15.80 15.96
C VAL A 60 9.82 -15.98 15.11
N PRO A 61 10.64 -17.03 15.36
CA PRO A 61 11.78 -17.32 14.51
C PRO A 61 11.35 -17.89 13.15
N GLY A 62 12.13 -17.61 12.11
CA GLY A 62 11.97 -18.19 10.78
C GLY A 62 11.82 -17.15 9.67
N ASP A 63 12.15 -17.57 8.44
CA ASP A 63 12.20 -16.65 7.30
C ASP A 63 10.81 -16.18 6.85
N THR A 64 9.78 -17.01 7.05
CA THR A 64 8.39 -16.61 6.79
C THR A 64 7.92 -15.53 7.76
N ALA A 65 8.30 -15.63 9.04
CA ALA A 65 7.97 -14.61 10.04
C ALA A 65 8.67 -13.28 9.72
N ARG A 66 9.95 -13.31 9.31
CA ARG A 66 10.68 -12.12 8.84
C ARG A 66 10.03 -11.48 7.62
N ALA A 67 9.56 -12.28 6.67
CA ALA A 67 8.86 -11.80 5.48
C ALA A 67 7.52 -11.11 5.84
N LEU A 68 6.74 -11.70 6.76
CA LEU A 68 5.49 -11.12 7.27
C LEU A 68 5.73 -9.84 8.09
N LEU A 69 6.83 -9.79 8.85
CA LEU A 69 7.25 -8.60 9.56
C LEU A 69 7.50 -7.45 8.58
N MET A 70 8.32 -7.69 7.54
CA MET A 70 8.58 -6.68 6.52
C MET A 70 7.31 -6.26 5.79
N LEU A 71 6.40 -7.21 5.52
CA LEU A 71 5.08 -6.90 4.95
C LEU A 71 4.30 -5.96 5.87
N GLY A 72 4.26 -6.23 7.17
CA GLY A 72 3.59 -5.39 8.16
C GLY A 72 4.16 -3.96 8.20
N LEU A 73 5.49 -3.81 8.10
CA LEU A 73 6.14 -2.51 8.07
C LEU A 73 5.82 -1.69 6.82
N VAL A 74 5.76 -2.33 5.65
CA VAL A 74 5.49 -1.62 4.39
C VAL A 74 4.00 -1.43 4.11
N LEU A 75 3.13 -2.15 4.83
CA LEU A 75 1.67 -2.14 4.64
C LEU A 75 1.05 -0.74 4.52
N PRO A 76 1.41 0.26 5.35
CA PRO A 76 0.84 1.61 5.26
C PRO A 76 1.19 2.32 3.95
N VAL A 77 2.40 2.07 3.44
CA VAL A 77 2.88 2.65 2.19
C VAL A 77 2.12 2.06 1.02
N VAL A 78 2.02 0.73 0.97
CA VAL A 78 1.42 0.04 -0.19
C VAL A 78 -0.09 0.27 -0.27
N LEU A 79 -0.80 0.19 0.86
CA LEU A 79 -2.24 0.45 0.91
C LEU A 79 -2.54 1.95 0.77
N GLY A 80 -1.66 2.83 1.27
CA GLY A 80 -1.76 4.27 1.05
C GLY A 80 -1.68 4.62 -0.43
N GLN A 81 -0.72 4.06 -1.17
CA GLN A 81 -0.59 4.31 -2.60
C GLN A 81 -1.82 3.81 -3.39
N ASP A 82 -2.36 2.65 -3.03
CA ASP A 82 -3.58 2.13 -3.65
C ASP A 82 -4.80 3.02 -3.36
N ALA A 83 -4.96 3.49 -2.12
CA ALA A 83 -6.02 4.42 -1.74
C ALA A 83 -5.93 5.76 -2.48
N VAL A 84 -4.72 6.30 -2.68
CA VAL A 84 -4.48 7.53 -3.44
C VAL A 84 -4.86 7.35 -4.92
N ARG A 85 -4.53 6.20 -5.52
CA ARG A 85 -4.95 5.87 -6.89
C ARG A 85 -6.47 5.86 -7.05
N TYR A 86 -7.18 5.25 -6.09
CA TYR A 86 -8.64 5.31 -6.07
C TYR A 86 -9.18 6.73 -5.87
N ALA A 87 -8.57 7.50 -4.96
CA ALA A 87 -8.94 8.90 -4.74
C ALA A 87 -8.78 9.76 -6.01
N PHE A 88 -7.67 9.64 -6.75
CA PHE A 88 -7.49 10.35 -8.02
C PHE A 88 -8.50 9.93 -9.09
N SER A 89 -8.84 8.63 -9.13
CA SER A 89 -9.88 8.12 -10.03
C SER A 89 -11.26 8.72 -9.68
N THR A 90 -11.61 8.78 -8.40
CA THR A 90 -12.86 9.41 -7.91
C THR A 90 -12.89 10.92 -8.21
N LEU A 91 -11.75 11.61 -8.08
CA LEU A 91 -11.61 13.03 -8.37
C LEU A 91 -11.53 13.35 -9.88
N GLN A 92 -11.65 12.35 -10.75
CA GLN A 92 -11.55 12.53 -12.21
C GLN A 92 -10.19 13.10 -12.66
N GLN A 93 -9.12 12.74 -11.95
CA GLN A 93 -7.74 13.11 -12.27
C GLN A 93 -6.91 11.87 -12.64
N PRO A 94 -7.27 11.13 -13.71
CA PRO A 94 -6.60 9.88 -14.06
C PRO A 94 -5.14 10.08 -14.47
N HIS A 95 -4.75 11.27 -14.93
CA HIS A 95 -3.37 11.61 -15.25
C HIS A 95 -2.47 11.57 -14.01
N LEU A 96 -2.97 12.02 -12.85
CA LEU A 96 -2.22 11.95 -11.58
C LEU A 96 -2.08 10.51 -11.07
N ALA A 97 -3.15 9.71 -11.22
CA ALA A 97 -3.08 8.28 -10.92
C ALA A 97 -2.02 7.57 -11.77
N LEU A 98 -2.02 7.84 -13.09
CA LEU A 98 -1.04 7.28 -14.01
C LEU A 98 0.38 7.73 -13.68
N SER A 99 0.60 9.02 -13.41
CA SER A 99 1.92 9.53 -13.03
C SER A 99 2.45 8.89 -11.74
N SER A 100 1.59 8.71 -10.73
CA SER A 100 1.94 8.01 -9.49
C SER A 100 2.32 6.56 -9.75
N ASP A 101 1.55 5.85 -10.57
CA ASP A 101 1.82 4.45 -10.92
C ASP A 101 3.11 4.30 -11.76
N LEU A 102 3.38 5.23 -12.69
CA LEU A 102 4.62 5.24 -13.47
C LEU A 102 5.84 5.54 -12.60
N LEU A 103 5.73 6.46 -11.65
CA LEU A 103 6.79 6.75 -10.70
C LEU A 103 7.08 5.53 -9.83
N ARG A 104 6.03 4.90 -9.28
CA ARG A 104 6.14 3.64 -8.53
C ARG A 104 6.80 2.54 -9.37
N LEU A 105 6.44 2.42 -10.65
CA LEU A 105 7.01 1.45 -11.56
C LEU A 105 8.51 1.69 -11.79
N GLY A 106 8.91 2.93 -12.05
CA GLY A 106 10.32 3.30 -12.21
C GLY A 106 11.13 2.98 -10.94
N CYS A 107 10.60 3.35 -9.77
CA CYS A 107 11.23 3.06 -8.49
C CYS A 107 11.35 1.56 -8.22
N VAL A 108 10.31 0.76 -8.46
CA VAL A 108 10.36 -0.68 -8.18
C VAL A 108 11.29 -1.40 -9.13
N LEU A 109 11.31 -1.03 -10.42
CA LEU A 109 12.23 -1.63 -11.39
C LEU A 109 13.69 -1.33 -11.03
N GLY A 110 14.00 -0.08 -10.68
CA GLY A 110 15.34 0.30 -10.23
C GLY A 110 15.73 -0.39 -8.91
N ALA A 111 14.80 -0.50 -7.97
CA ALA A 111 15.08 -1.11 -6.68
C ALA A 111 15.25 -2.64 -6.76
N LEU A 112 14.51 -3.31 -7.66
CA LEU A 112 14.63 -4.75 -7.89
C LEU A 112 15.83 -5.11 -8.79
N SER A 113 16.23 -4.25 -9.73
CA SER A 113 17.36 -4.52 -10.63
C SER A 113 18.71 -4.57 -9.92
N VAL A 114 18.82 -3.92 -8.76
CA VAL A 114 20.03 -3.95 -7.91
C VAL A 114 20.02 -5.08 -6.87
N GLN A 115 19.01 -5.95 -6.88
CA GLN A 115 18.97 -7.09 -5.95
C GLN A 115 19.75 -8.28 -6.51
N ASP A 116 20.54 -8.90 -5.63
CA ASP A 116 21.31 -10.09 -5.98
C ASP A 116 20.41 -11.32 -6.13
N TYR A 117 20.84 -12.26 -6.97
CA TYR A 117 20.19 -13.56 -7.06
C TYR A 117 20.28 -14.29 -5.71
N GLY A 118 19.15 -14.80 -5.21
CA GLY A 118 19.06 -15.42 -3.89
C GLY A 118 18.80 -14.44 -2.74
N ALA A 119 18.48 -13.17 -3.02
CA ALA A 119 18.02 -12.22 -2.00
C ALA A 119 16.88 -12.80 -1.15
N SER A 120 16.95 -12.56 0.16
CA SER A 120 15.97 -13.11 1.10
C SER A 120 14.55 -12.58 0.82
N PRO A 121 13.49 -13.36 1.08
CA PRO A 121 12.12 -12.91 0.88
C PRO A 121 11.79 -11.63 1.65
N ALA A 122 12.33 -11.48 2.86
CA ALA A 122 12.17 -10.27 3.68
C ALA A 122 12.78 -9.03 3.00
N ARG A 123 13.98 -9.15 2.42
CA ARG A 123 14.63 -8.06 1.66
C ARG A 123 13.80 -7.67 0.45
N LEU A 124 13.31 -8.64 -0.32
CA LEU A 124 12.49 -8.38 -1.50
C LEU A 124 11.18 -7.66 -1.17
N ILE A 125 10.49 -8.07 -0.09
CA ILE A 125 9.26 -7.41 0.36
C ILE A 125 9.52 -5.98 0.84
N ALA A 126 10.59 -5.76 1.61
CA ALA A 126 10.96 -4.44 2.08
C ALA A 126 11.25 -3.50 0.88
N VAL A 127 12.07 -3.97 -0.07
CA VAL A 127 12.44 -3.22 -1.27
C VAL A 127 11.21 -2.88 -2.12
N TRP A 128 10.35 -3.86 -2.38
CA TRP A 128 9.10 -3.67 -3.13
C TRP A 128 8.12 -2.70 -2.43
N GLY A 129 8.01 -2.79 -1.11
CA GLY A 129 7.11 -1.93 -0.36
C GLY A 129 7.61 -0.49 -0.27
N LEU A 130 8.90 -0.31 0.01
CA LEU A 130 9.54 1.01 0.13
C LEU A 130 9.62 1.74 -1.21
N SER A 131 9.66 1.02 -2.34
CA SER A 131 9.66 1.66 -3.67
C SER A 131 8.37 2.42 -3.99
N ALA A 132 7.31 2.26 -3.18
CA ALA A 132 6.07 3.02 -3.32
C ALA A 132 6.09 4.37 -2.56
N LEU A 133 7.07 4.63 -1.68
CA LEU A 133 7.18 5.89 -0.94
C LEU A 133 7.24 7.13 -1.85
N PRO A 134 8.06 7.16 -2.92
CA PRO A 134 8.14 8.35 -3.78
C PRO A 134 6.83 8.67 -4.50
N ALA A 135 5.99 7.66 -4.74
CA ALA A 135 4.69 7.84 -5.39
C ALA A 135 3.59 8.31 -4.42
N LEU A 136 3.90 8.35 -3.10
CA LEU A 136 2.99 8.73 -2.03
C LEU A 136 3.28 10.15 -1.47
N LEU A 137 4.53 10.61 -1.56
CA LEU A 137 5.01 11.93 -1.11
C LEU A 137 4.85 12.99 -2.21
#